data_AF-D8QCR4-F1
#
_entry.id   AF-D8QCR4-F1
#
_cell.length_a   1.000
_cell.length_b   1.000
_cell.length_c   1.000
_cell.angle_alpha   90.00
_cell.angle_beta   90.00
_cell.angle_gamma   90.00
#
_symmetry.space_group_name_H-M   'P 1'
#
loop_
_entity.id
_entity.type
_entity.pdbx_description
1 polymer ?
#
loop_
_entity_poly.entity_id
_entity_poly.type
_entity_poly.pdbx_seq_one_letter_code
_entity_poly.pdbx_strand_id
1 'polypeptide(L)'
;MATALRTALVTAKAGAGAVAKAKKINPDLLHNRIQALDRLRASIFQTSYNPTGVRTGAKYLRNRLRGPSMVEYYPPEVDLAKIAREYPELEIINEAEQQRLQDVLDRKTRGKGTPKKAKNKGETRRASRKR
;
A
#
# COMPACT_ATOMS: atom_id res chain seq x y z
N MET A 1 -48.69 31.37 9.60
CA MET A 1 -48.87 30.94 11.00
C MET A 1 -47.74 31.54 11.81
N ALA A 2 -47.98 32.75 12.32
CA ALA A 2 -47.05 33.54 13.10
C ALA A 2 -47.45 33.46 14.57
N THR A 3 -46.52 33.06 15.44
CA THR A 3 -46.47 33.30 16.89
C THR A 3 -45.00 33.01 17.29
N ALA A 4 -44.31 33.75 18.15
CA ALA A 4 -44.77 34.53 19.28
C ALA A 4 -43.90 35.78 19.51
N LEU A 5 -44.59 36.85 19.87
CA LEU A 5 -44.08 38.06 20.50
C LEU A 5 -43.56 37.78 21.91
N ARG A 6 -42.47 38.44 22.31
CA ARG A 6 -42.32 38.95 23.68
C ARG A 6 -41.55 40.27 23.68
N THR A 7 -42.28 41.32 24.05
CA THR A 7 -41.87 42.65 24.52
C THR A 7 -40.97 42.52 25.78
N ALA A 8 -40.15 43.48 26.24
CA ALA A 8 -40.31 44.92 26.31
C ALA A 8 -38.96 45.64 26.59
N LEU A 9 -38.86 46.86 26.03
CA LEU A 9 -38.34 48.11 26.61
C LEU A 9 -37.34 48.07 27.80
N VAL A 10 -36.10 48.49 27.57
CA VAL A 10 -35.40 49.41 28.49
C VAL A 10 -34.76 50.53 27.68
N THR A 11 -35.36 51.70 27.79
CA THR A 11 -34.80 52.99 27.39
C THR A 11 -33.70 53.38 28.37
N ALA A 12 -32.47 53.53 27.90
CA ALA A 12 -31.43 54.31 28.58
C ALA A 12 -30.77 55.23 27.57
N LYS A 13 -31.14 56.51 27.62
CA LYS A 13 -30.48 57.60 26.91
C LYS A 13 -29.57 58.31 27.91
N ALA A 14 -28.28 58.04 27.81
CA ALA A 14 -27.16 58.87 28.23
C ALA A 14 -26.06 58.50 27.21
N GLY A 15 -25.56 59.37 26.33
CA GLY A 15 -24.98 60.67 26.60
C GLY A 15 -23.58 60.62 25.99
N ALA A 16 -23.34 61.44 24.95
CA ALA A 16 -22.05 61.81 24.38
C ALA A 16 -21.00 60.71 24.08
N GLY A 17 -20.84 60.43 22.78
CA GLY A 17 -19.56 60.69 22.11
C GLY A 17 -18.36 59.80 22.45
N ALA A 18 -18.35 58.59 21.90
CA ALA A 18 -17.26 58.11 21.07
C ALA A 18 -17.75 56.86 20.35
N VAL A 19 -18.22 57.02 19.11
CA VAL A 19 -18.23 55.88 18.17
C VAL A 19 -16.77 55.52 18.02
N ALA A 20 -16.31 54.50 18.75
CA ALA A 20 -15.01 53.91 18.52
C ALA A 20 -15.02 53.50 17.06
N LYS A 21 -14.38 54.30 16.21
CA LYS A 21 -14.18 53.98 14.80
C LYS A 21 -13.65 52.56 14.79
N ALA A 22 -14.43 51.61 14.27
CA ALA A 22 -13.95 50.27 14.02
C ALA A 22 -12.68 50.46 13.18
N LYS A 23 -11.53 50.29 13.83
CA LYS A 23 -10.23 50.44 13.20
C LYS A 23 -10.24 49.39 12.11
N LYS A 24 -10.42 49.81 10.86
CA LYS A 24 -10.45 48.91 9.70
C LYS A 24 -9.22 48.02 9.87
N ILE A 25 -9.45 46.74 10.19
CA ILE A 25 -8.36 45.80 10.37
C ILE A 25 -7.75 45.71 8.97
N ASN A 26 -6.51 46.15 8.84
CA ASN A 26 -5.78 46.04 7.59
C ASN A 26 -5.82 44.55 7.18
N PRO A 27 -6.42 44.20 6.03
CA PRO A 27 -6.66 42.79 5.67
C PRO A 27 -5.34 41.99 5.58
N ASP A 28 -4.24 42.66 5.24
CA ASP A 28 -2.90 42.07 5.15
C ASP A 28 -2.36 41.59 6.51
N LEU A 29 -2.70 42.29 7.60
CA LEU A 29 -2.31 41.93 8.96
C LEU A 29 -3.02 40.68 9.47
N LEU A 30 -4.27 40.46 9.03
CA LEU A 30 -5.04 39.27 9.37
C LEU A 30 -4.44 38.03 8.69
N HIS A 31 -4.16 38.15 7.39
CA HIS A 31 -3.55 37.08 6.59
C HIS A 31 -2.24 36.57 7.19
N ASN A 32 -1.35 37.49 7.59
CA ASN A 32 -0.07 37.15 8.22
C ASN A 32 -0.22 36.44 9.56
N ARG A 33 -1.23 36.81 10.36
CA ARG A 33 -1.50 36.15 11.65
C ARG A 33 -2.01 34.71 11.49
N ILE A 34 -2.86 34.47 10.50
CA ILE A 34 -3.34 33.12 10.18
C ILE A 34 -2.17 32.25 9.72
N GLN A 35 -1.32 32.75 8.82
CA GLN A 35 -0.13 32.02 8.39
C GLN A 35 0.82 31.68 9.56
N ALA A 36 1.01 32.62 10.49
CA ALA A 36 1.84 32.39 11.68
C ALA A 36 1.24 31.31 12.59
N LEU A 37 -0.09 31.30 12.78
CA LEU A 37 -0.79 30.26 13.52
C LEU A 37 -0.62 28.91 12.84
N ASP A 38 -0.84 28.82 11.53
CA ASP A 38 -0.69 27.58 10.77
C ASP A 38 0.74 27.04 10.82
N ARG A 39 1.75 27.92 10.79
CA ARG A 39 3.15 27.56 10.98
C ARG A 39 3.42 27.00 12.38
N LEU A 40 2.90 27.64 13.42
CA LEU A 40 3.01 27.16 14.81
C LEU A 40 2.34 25.80 14.98
N ARG A 41 1.12 25.64 14.47
CA ARG A 41 0.40 24.37 14.45
C ARG A 41 1.22 23.28 13.79
N ALA A 42 1.81 23.57 12.63
CA ALA A 42 2.64 22.61 11.91
C ALA A 42 3.86 22.16 12.73
N SER A 43 4.51 23.09 13.44
CA SER A 43 5.63 22.77 14.34
C SER A 43 5.23 21.93 15.55
N ILE A 44 4.07 22.20 16.16
CA ILE A 44 3.57 21.46 17.32
C ILE A 44 3.25 20.01 16.94
N PHE A 45 2.58 19.80 15.80
CA PHE A 45 2.13 18.47 15.37
C PHE A 45 3.10 17.76 14.43
N GLN A 46 4.32 18.29 14.23
CA GLN A 46 5.32 17.73 13.32
C GLN A 46 4.76 17.46 11.90
N THR A 47 3.95 18.41 11.41
CA THR A 47 3.39 18.36 10.04
C THR A 47 4.10 19.35 9.12
N SER A 48 4.02 19.11 7.81
CA SER A 48 4.67 19.97 6.82
C SER A 48 3.86 21.24 6.54
N TYR A 49 4.46 22.42 6.72
CA TYR A 49 3.86 23.71 6.34
C TYR A 49 4.21 24.08 4.88
N ASN A 50 3.22 24.31 4.03
CA ASN A 50 3.40 24.64 2.60
C ASN A 50 2.47 25.80 2.17
N PRO A 51 2.84 27.07 2.43
CA PRO A 51 1.99 28.22 2.14
C PRO A 51 1.87 28.53 0.64
N THR A 52 2.86 28.14 -0.15
CA THR A 52 2.95 28.39 -1.60
C THR A 52 2.28 27.31 -2.45
N GLY A 53 1.81 26.22 -1.84
CA GLY A 53 1.16 25.12 -2.56
C GLY A 53 2.08 24.37 -3.54
N VAL A 54 3.39 24.39 -3.32
CA VAL A 54 4.37 23.75 -4.22
C VAL A 54 4.26 22.23 -4.13
N ARG A 55 4.48 21.53 -5.24
CA ARG A 55 4.45 20.07 -5.32
C ARG A 55 5.71 19.45 -4.72
N THR A 56 5.70 19.21 -3.41
CA THR A 56 6.85 18.64 -2.66
C THR A 56 6.97 17.10 -2.74
N GLY A 57 6.02 16.40 -3.36
CA GLY A 57 6.04 14.93 -3.46
C GLY A 57 5.65 14.18 -2.17
N ALA A 58 5.34 14.88 -1.08
CA ALA A 58 4.96 14.27 0.21
C ALA A 58 3.70 13.37 0.12
N LYS A 59 2.90 13.48 -0.95
CA LYS A 59 1.81 12.54 -1.27
C LYS A 59 2.32 11.09 -1.35
N TYR A 60 3.44 10.87 -2.02
CA TYR A 60 3.99 9.54 -2.23
C TYR A 60 4.61 8.96 -0.96
N LEU A 61 5.22 9.81 -0.13
CA LEU A 61 5.83 9.40 1.14
C LEU A 61 4.80 9.12 2.25
N ARG A 62 3.65 9.81 2.23
CA ARG A 62 2.53 9.54 3.15
C ARG A 62 1.82 8.22 2.85
N ASN A 63 1.93 7.71 1.63
CA ASN A 63 1.34 6.44 1.27
C ASN A 63 2.07 5.32 2.02
N ARG A 64 1.31 4.49 2.74
CA ARG A 64 1.85 3.31 3.42
C ARG A 64 2.40 2.33 2.40
N LEU A 65 3.55 1.74 2.71
CA LEU A 65 4.16 0.69 1.89
C LEU A 65 3.21 -0.53 1.84
N ARG A 66 3.05 -1.10 0.64
CA ARG A 66 2.19 -2.28 0.39
C ARG A 66 2.98 -3.57 0.16
N GLY A 67 4.30 -3.48 0.09
CA GLY A 67 5.20 -4.60 -0.23
C GLY A 67 4.91 -5.88 0.56
N PRO A 68 4.82 -5.86 1.90
CA PRO A 68 4.56 -7.08 2.69
C PRO A 68 3.28 -7.79 2.29
N SER A 69 2.17 -7.05 2.15
CA SER A 69 0.89 -7.60 1.71
C SER A 69 0.92 -8.16 0.28
N MET A 70 1.82 -7.68 -0.58
CA MET A 70 1.98 -8.21 -1.93
C MET A 70 2.84 -9.48 -1.96
N VAL A 71 3.82 -9.60 -1.06
CA VAL A 71 4.64 -10.81 -0.93
C VAL A 71 3.80 -11.98 -0.42
N GLU A 72 2.89 -11.72 0.51
CA GLU A 72 1.97 -12.69 1.10
C GLU A 72 0.81 -13.10 0.17
N TYR A 73 0.83 -12.73 -1.12
CA TYR A 73 -0.27 -13.01 -2.05
C TYR A 73 -0.52 -14.52 -2.24
N TYR A 74 0.54 -15.31 -2.34
CA TYR A 74 0.43 -16.77 -2.36
C TYR A 74 0.70 -17.32 -0.97
N PRO A 75 -0.15 -18.24 -0.46
CA PRO A 75 0.13 -18.90 0.80
C PRO A 75 1.43 -19.72 0.69
N PRO A 76 2.18 -19.88 1.78
CA PRO A 76 3.38 -20.71 1.77
C PRO A 76 2.99 -22.16 1.44
N GLU A 77 3.60 -22.71 0.40
CA GLU A 77 3.39 -24.11 0.01
C GLU A 77 4.13 -25.05 0.94
N VAL A 78 3.44 -26.10 1.39
CA VAL A 78 4.02 -27.14 2.25
C VAL A 78 4.76 -28.16 1.38
N ASP A 79 6.07 -28.25 1.55
CA ASP A 79 6.90 -29.23 0.83
C ASP A 79 6.98 -30.54 1.61
N LEU A 80 6.18 -31.53 1.19
CA LEU A 80 6.14 -32.86 1.78
C LEU A 80 7.51 -33.55 1.79
N ALA A 81 8.37 -33.28 0.82
CA ALA A 81 9.70 -33.90 0.74
C ALA A 81 10.66 -33.35 1.82
N LYS A 82 10.48 -32.07 2.22
CA LYS A 82 11.23 -31.50 3.35
C LYS A 82 10.75 -32.09 4.67
N ILE A 83 9.43 -32.20 4.86
CA ILE A 83 8.84 -32.77 6.08
C ILE A 83 9.29 -34.22 6.27
N ALA A 84 9.23 -35.03 5.21
CA ALA A 84 9.67 -36.43 5.26
C ALA A 84 11.17 -36.56 5.61
N ARG A 85 12.00 -35.57 5.26
CA ARG A 85 13.43 -35.55 5.61
C ARG A 85 13.67 -35.12 7.06
N GLU A 86 12.84 -34.22 7.58
CA GLU A 86 12.94 -33.71 8.95
C GLU A 86 12.41 -34.73 9.97
N TYR A 87 11.37 -35.49 9.61
CA TYR A 87 10.74 -36.49 10.45
C TYR A 87 10.71 -37.87 9.76
N PRO A 88 11.84 -38.59 9.73
CA PRO A 88 11.90 -39.91 9.10
C PRO A 88 10.99 -40.95 9.79
N GLU A 89 10.71 -40.77 11.08
CA GLU A 89 9.85 -41.64 11.90
C GLU A 89 8.40 -41.74 11.38
N LEU A 90 7.93 -40.71 10.66
CA LEU A 90 6.53 -40.62 10.22
C LEU A 90 6.27 -41.34 8.90
N GLU A 91 7.32 -41.86 8.22
CA GLU A 91 7.24 -42.58 6.95
C GLU A 91 6.29 -41.92 5.91
N ILE A 92 6.32 -40.59 5.83
CA ILE A 92 5.39 -39.84 4.98
C ILE A 92 5.72 -40.08 3.50
N ILE A 93 4.71 -40.50 2.76
CA ILE A 93 4.80 -40.78 1.32
C ILE A 93 4.02 -39.72 0.53
N ASN A 94 4.65 -39.18 -0.52
CA ASN A 94 3.96 -38.34 -1.51
C ASN A 94 3.38 -39.22 -2.63
N GLU A 95 2.09 -39.54 -2.54
CA GLU A 95 1.39 -40.41 -3.48
C GLU A 95 1.45 -39.90 -4.94
N ALA A 96 1.27 -38.59 -5.13
CA ALA A 96 1.31 -37.98 -6.46
C ALA A 96 2.69 -38.15 -7.12
N GLU A 97 3.75 -38.03 -6.33
CA GLU A 97 5.12 -38.25 -6.82
C GLU A 97 5.39 -39.73 -7.10
N GLN A 98 4.90 -40.65 -6.25
CA GLN A 98 5.02 -42.08 -6.53
C GLN A 98 4.30 -42.50 -7.81
N GLN A 99 3.08 -42.00 -8.03
CA GLN A 99 2.35 -42.24 -9.26
C GLN A 99 3.12 -41.71 -10.48
N ARG A 100 3.66 -40.48 -10.39
CA ARG A 100 4.49 -39.89 -11.46
C ARG A 100 5.69 -40.77 -11.79
N LEU A 101 6.34 -41.37 -10.80
CA LEU A 101 7.47 -42.27 -11.00
C LEU A 101 7.05 -43.58 -11.67
N GLN A 102 5.93 -44.19 -11.25
CA GLN A 102 5.38 -45.37 -11.91
C GLN A 102 5.01 -45.09 -13.37
N ASP A 103 4.32 -43.98 -13.66
CA ASP A 103 3.98 -43.56 -15.02
C ASP A 103 5.22 -43.36 -15.91
N VAL A 104 6.34 -42.91 -15.32
CA VAL A 104 7.62 -42.79 -16.02
C VAL A 104 8.22 -44.16 -16.33
N LEU A 105 8.15 -45.11 -15.38
CA LEU A 105 8.64 -46.47 -15.58
C LEU A 105 7.83 -47.18 -16.67
N ASP A 106 6.51 -47.11 -16.62
CA ASP A 106 5.62 -47.70 -17.61
C ASP A 106 5.82 -47.12 -19.02
N ARG A 107 6.07 -45.81 -19.13
CA ARG A 107 6.44 -45.22 -20.42
C ARG A 107 7.77 -45.73 -20.93
N LYS A 108 8.76 -45.92 -20.04
CA LYS A 108 10.07 -46.47 -20.42
C LYS A 108 9.96 -47.92 -20.88
N THR A 109 9.19 -48.77 -20.20
CA THR A 109 9.01 -50.18 -20.59
C THR A 109 8.37 -50.30 -21.98
N ARG A 110 7.44 -49.41 -22.33
CA ARG A 110 6.80 -49.35 -23.66
C ARG A 110 7.65 -48.67 -24.74
N GLY A 111 8.88 -48.24 -24.43
CA GLY A 111 9.73 -47.48 -25.35
C GLY A 111 9.19 -46.07 -25.68
N LYS A 112 8.24 -45.57 -24.89
CA LYS A 112 7.67 -44.21 -24.98
C LYS A 112 8.29 -43.24 -23.96
N GLY A 113 9.43 -43.62 -23.40
CA GLY A 113 10.21 -42.78 -22.51
C GLY A 113 10.73 -41.53 -23.23
N THR A 114 10.94 -40.46 -22.46
CA THR A 114 11.52 -39.23 -22.99
C THR A 114 12.91 -39.52 -23.56
N PRO A 115 13.25 -39.04 -24.78
CA PRO A 115 14.58 -39.21 -25.33
C PRO A 115 15.63 -38.50 -24.45
N LYS A 116 16.88 -38.96 -24.52
CA LYS A 116 18.00 -38.34 -23.79
C LYS A 116 18.11 -36.86 -24.17
N LYS A 117 18.13 -35.98 -23.16
CA LYS A 117 18.38 -34.55 -23.34
C LYS A 117 19.80 -34.35 -23.85
N ALA A 118 19.96 -33.69 -25.00
CA ALA A 118 21.27 -33.28 -25.52
C ALA A 118 21.88 -32.22 -24.60
N LYS A 119 23.15 -32.40 -24.22
CA LYS A 119 23.89 -31.44 -23.39
C LYS A 119 24.68 -30.45 -24.25
N ASN A 120 25.14 -30.90 -25.41
CA ASN A 120 25.93 -30.10 -26.35
C ASN A 120 25.21 -29.93 -27.70
N LYS A 121 25.59 -28.87 -28.44
CA LYS A 121 24.97 -28.55 -29.75
C LYS A 121 25.09 -29.69 -30.76
N GLY A 122 26.21 -30.42 -30.75
CA GLY A 122 26.47 -31.57 -31.61
C GLY A 122 25.63 -32.82 -31.28
N GLU A 123 25.12 -32.95 -30.06
CA GLU A 123 24.27 -34.09 -29.65
C GLU A 123 22.79 -33.88 -30.02
N THR A 124 22.44 -32.71 -30.55
CA THR A 124 21.05 -32.40 -30.90
C THR A 124 20.67 -33.11 -32.21
N ARG A 125 19.54 -33.84 -32.20
CA ARG A 125 18.93 -34.42 -33.42
C ARG A 125 18.64 -33.39 -34.52
N ARG A 126 18.60 -32.09 -34.19
CA ARG A 126 18.41 -30.98 -35.13
C ARG A 126 19.71 -30.61 -35.84
N ALA A 127 20.87 -30.67 -35.15
CA ALA A 127 22.17 -30.45 -35.78
C ALA A 127 22.49 -31.52 -36.82
N SER A 128 22.14 -32.79 -36.56
CA SER A 128 22.30 -33.89 -37.52
C SER A 128 21.33 -33.85 -38.71
N ARG A 129 20.27 -33.02 -38.65
CA ARG A 129 19.22 -32.93 -39.68
C ARG A 129 19.37 -31.70 -40.59
N LYS A 130 20.43 -30.90 -40.42
CA LYS A 130 20.72 -29.74 -41.28
C LYS A 130 21.28 -30.25 -42.61
N ARG A 131 20.50 -30.12 -43.69
CA ARG A 131 20.94 -30.28 -45.08
C ARG A 131 21.91 -29.16 -45.45
#